data_AF-X6MLQ7-F1
#
_entry.id   AF-X6MLQ7-F1
#
_cell.length_a   1.000
_cell.length_b   1.000
_cell.length_c   1.000
_cell.angle_alpha   90.00
_cell.angle_beta   90.00
_cell.angle_gamma   90.00
#
_symmetry.space_group_name_H-M   'P 1'
#
loop_
_entity.id
_entity.type
_entity.pdbx_description
1 polymer ?
#
loop_
_entity_poly.entity_id
_entity_poly.type
_entity_poly.pdbx_seq_one_letter_code
_entity_poly.pdbx_strand_id
1 'polypeptide(L)'
;MQTESRPLLNPKVNTVSSVEPSVLKNNQKFRAGLALFLASSLLVAGGWWYRHEWASETSQHAASPLFDYVSQKEVGSSDSEEHEDEGYTDSALADEITALPGINVDTLDFRQFSGYLDANEGRQLFYWFVESQNDPDNDPLLMWTNGKQTDKKKKKHISLLGLLSEHGPFWVDPNLQLYVNDYAWNKRVNIFYIEQPYGVGFSVTGGDDYVIGDRNASLDMDAAIRSFLVKFPKYLHHPLSISGESYAGHYLPTLALTILTNNDDGYNPRINFKGLLVGMFCVYAYI
;
A
#
# COMPACT_ATOMS: atom_id res chain seq x y z
N MET A 1 63.31 20.35 -5.34
CA MET A 1 63.18 20.55 -3.88
C MET A 1 62.55 21.91 -3.64
N GLN A 2 61.26 21.94 -3.36
CA GLN A 2 60.58 23.01 -2.63
C GLN A 2 59.34 22.37 -2.04
N THR A 3 59.36 22.24 -0.71
CA THR A 3 58.36 21.64 0.14
C THR A 3 57.39 22.73 0.57
N GLU A 4 56.13 22.65 0.19
CA GLU A 4 55.08 23.47 0.80
C GLU A 4 54.35 22.65 1.87
N SER A 5 54.53 23.09 3.12
CA SER A 5 53.95 22.57 4.34
C SER A 5 52.51 23.08 4.53
N ARG A 6 51.58 22.15 4.75
CA ARG A 6 50.20 22.38 5.20
C ARG A 6 50.15 23.13 6.54
N PRO A 7 49.13 23.98 6.78
CA PRO A 7 48.65 24.25 8.13
C PRO A 7 47.54 23.27 8.55
N LEU A 8 47.70 22.71 9.75
CA LEU A 8 46.75 21.87 10.47
C LEU A 8 45.62 22.73 11.04
N LEU A 9 44.36 22.38 10.78
CA LEU A 9 43.20 22.91 11.49
C LEU A 9 42.71 21.87 12.51
N ASN A 10 42.72 22.29 13.76
CA ASN A 10 42.28 21.55 14.95
C ASN A 10 40.74 21.48 14.99
N PRO A 11 40.12 20.38 15.44
CA PRO A 11 38.68 20.20 15.43
C PRO A 11 38.04 20.97 16.59
N LYS A 12 37.11 21.89 16.28
CA LYS A 12 36.21 22.44 17.29
C LYS A 12 35.10 21.43 17.56
N VAL A 13 35.15 20.87 18.76
CA VAL A 13 34.02 20.21 19.43
C VAL A 13 32.89 21.23 19.55
N ASN A 14 31.76 20.97 18.89
CA ASN A 14 30.52 21.68 19.15
C ASN A 14 29.57 20.74 19.89
N THR A 15 29.24 21.18 21.10
CA THR A 15 28.27 20.64 22.03
C THR A 15 26.88 20.53 21.41
N VAL A 16 26.22 19.40 21.68
CA VAL A 16 24.81 19.13 21.37
C VAL A 16 23.92 20.17 22.04
N SER A 17 23.25 20.99 21.25
CA SER A 17 22.07 21.74 21.70
C SER A 17 20.82 20.91 21.39
N SER A 18 20.07 20.60 22.45
CA SER A 18 18.75 19.99 22.42
C SER A 18 17.80 20.71 21.44
N VAL A 19 17.30 19.99 20.45
CA VAL A 19 16.20 20.42 19.59
C VAL A 19 14.92 19.79 20.13
N GLU A 20 14.00 20.61 20.62
CA GLU A 20 12.63 20.20 20.94
C GLU A 20 11.91 19.70 19.67
N PRO A 21 11.14 18.60 19.74
CA PRO A 21 10.35 18.15 18.61
C PRO A 21 9.10 19.02 18.45
N SER A 22 9.06 19.80 17.37
CA SER A 22 7.86 20.52 16.93
C SER A 22 6.82 19.56 16.34
N VAL A 23 6.27 18.69 17.17
CA VAL A 23 5.00 17.99 16.90
C VAL A 23 3.91 19.03 17.16
N LEU A 24 3.36 19.63 16.09
CA LEU A 24 2.05 20.32 16.09
C LEU A 24 1.74 21.02 14.74
N LYS A 25 2.67 21.06 13.77
CA LYS A 25 2.39 21.64 12.43
C LYS A 25 1.77 20.68 11.40
N ASN A 26 1.63 19.38 11.71
CA ASN A 26 1.12 18.38 10.76
C ASN A 26 -0.42 18.32 10.66
N ASN A 27 -1.17 18.80 11.66
CA ASN A 27 -2.64 18.73 11.64
C ASN A 27 -3.29 19.68 10.62
N GLN A 28 -2.66 20.80 10.26
CA GLN A 28 -3.23 21.72 9.28
C GLN A 28 -3.09 21.22 7.84
N LYS A 29 -1.95 20.59 7.51
CA LYS A 29 -1.72 20.00 6.19
C LYS A 29 -2.58 18.76 5.96
N PHE A 30 -2.75 17.92 6.98
CA PHE A 30 -3.65 16.78 6.96
C PHE A 30 -5.11 17.22 6.73
N ARG A 31 -5.59 18.21 7.50
CA ARG A 31 -6.96 18.74 7.36
C ARG A 31 -7.19 19.47 6.02
N ALA A 32 -6.19 20.19 5.52
CA ALA A 32 -6.27 20.83 4.21
C ALA A 32 -6.26 19.81 3.05
N GLY A 33 -5.47 18.75 3.16
CA GLY A 33 -5.47 17.63 2.20
C GLY A 33 -6.81 16.90 2.16
N LEU A 34 -7.40 16.65 3.33
CA LEU A 34 -8.69 15.96 3.47
C LEU A 34 -9.90 16.83 3.05
N ALA A 35 -9.83 18.15 3.23
CA ALA A 35 -10.88 19.07 2.77
C ALA A 35 -10.88 19.25 1.24
N LEU A 36 -9.71 19.30 0.59
CA LEU A 36 -9.60 19.32 -0.87
C LEU A 36 -10.03 17.98 -1.50
N PHE A 37 -9.90 16.87 -0.76
CA PHE A 37 -10.33 15.53 -1.15
C PHE A 37 -11.86 15.41 -1.28
N LEU A 38 -12.64 15.85 -0.29
CA LEU A 38 -14.10 15.74 -0.29
C LEU A 38 -14.79 16.59 -1.38
N ALA A 39 -14.24 17.76 -1.70
CA ALA A 39 -14.81 18.62 -2.74
C ALA A 39 -14.70 18.01 -4.15
N SER A 40 -13.72 17.13 -4.39
CA SER A 40 -13.61 16.39 -5.66
C SER A 40 -14.50 15.15 -5.73
N SER A 41 -14.75 14.47 -4.61
CA SER A 41 -15.59 13.25 -4.55
C SER A 41 -17.06 13.53 -4.85
N LEU A 42 -17.56 14.73 -4.50
CA LEU A 42 -18.94 15.15 -4.73
C LEU A 42 -19.29 15.35 -6.22
N LEU A 43 -18.31 15.62 -7.09
CA LEU A 43 -18.54 15.75 -8.53
C LEU A 43 -18.68 14.39 -9.23
N VAL A 44 -18.19 13.30 -8.64
CA VAL A 44 -18.36 11.94 -9.16
C VAL A 44 -19.66 11.32 -8.63
N ALA A 45 -20.00 11.58 -7.37
CA ALA A 45 -21.25 11.11 -6.76
C ALA A 45 -22.52 11.79 -7.33
N GLY A 46 -22.43 13.04 -7.81
CA GLY A 46 -23.55 13.75 -8.44
C GLY A 46 -24.05 13.11 -9.75
N GLY A 47 -23.23 12.29 -10.40
CA GLY A 47 -23.61 11.53 -11.60
C GLY A 47 -24.33 10.21 -11.31
N TRP A 48 -24.27 9.71 -10.07
CA TRP A 48 -24.83 8.41 -9.69
C TRP A 48 -26.34 8.43 -9.40
N TRP A 49 -26.94 9.60 -9.23
CA TRP A 49 -28.38 9.70 -8.94
C TRP A 49 -29.29 9.49 -10.17
N TYR A 50 -28.73 9.30 -11.38
CA TYR A 50 -29.51 9.18 -12.63
C TYR A 50 -29.51 7.79 -13.29
N ARG A 51 -29.08 6.71 -12.61
CA ARG A 51 -29.20 5.34 -13.14
C ARG A 51 -29.64 4.33 -12.07
N HIS A 52 -30.83 4.54 -11.53
CA HIS A 52 -31.56 3.51 -10.78
C HIS A 52 -32.48 2.74 -11.73
N GLU A 53 -31.89 1.93 -12.61
CA GLU A 53 -32.52 0.89 -13.43
C GLU A 53 -31.38 0.29 -14.26
N TRP A 54 -31.22 -1.05 -14.29
CA TRP A 54 -30.13 -1.86 -14.93
C TRP A 54 -29.27 -2.72 -13.98
N ALA A 55 -29.79 -3.16 -12.83
CA ALA A 55 -29.20 -4.28 -12.10
C ALA A 55 -30.28 -5.25 -11.58
N SER A 56 -31.05 -5.81 -12.51
CA SER A 56 -31.71 -7.10 -12.33
C SER A 56 -31.46 -7.91 -13.59
N GLU A 57 -31.06 -9.17 -13.43
CA GLU A 57 -30.65 -10.13 -14.46
C GLU A 57 -29.15 -10.18 -14.77
N THR A 58 -28.42 -10.94 -13.95
CA THR A 58 -27.56 -12.06 -14.40
C THR A 58 -27.05 -12.81 -13.17
N SER A 59 -27.90 -13.70 -12.66
CA SER A 59 -27.46 -14.78 -11.76
C SER A 59 -27.57 -16.07 -12.55
N GLN A 60 -26.45 -16.60 -13.03
CA GLN A 60 -26.21 -18.04 -13.21
C GLN A 60 -24.84 -18.32 -13.84
N HIS A 61 -24.11 -19.21 -13.18
CA HIS A 61 -22.96 -20.03 -13.65
C HIS A 61 -21.58 -19.37 -13.72
N ALA A 62 -20.73 -19.66 -12.72
CA ALA A 62 -19.67 -20.68 -12.83
C ALA A 62 -18.89 -20.76 -11.51
N ALA A 63 -19.20 -21.76 -10.68
CA ALA A 63 -18.28 -22.24 -9.65
C ALA A 63 -17.41 -23.32 -10.28
N SER A 64 -16.10 -23.30 -10.03
CA SER A 64 -15.21 -24.44 -10.28
C SER A 64 -14.46 -24.79 -8.99
N PRO A 65 -14.48 -26.06 -8.55
CA PRO A 65 -13.82 -26.50 -7.34
C PRO A 65 -12.42 -27.01 -7.68
N LEU A 66 -11.39 -26.52 -6.98
CA LEU A 66 -10.08 -27.15 -7.03
C LEU A 66 -9.33 -26.76 -5.76
N PHE A 67 -9.39 -27.61 -4.72
CA PHE A 67 -8.36 -27.88 -3.71
C PHE A 67 -8.97 -28.83 -2.69
N ASP A 68 -8.67 -30.12 -2.80
CA ASP A 68 -8.83 -31.08 -1.71
C ASP A 68 -7.93 -32.30 -2.01
N TYR A 69 -6.71 -32.30 -1.45
CA TYR A 69 -6.01 -33.56 -1.18
C TYR A 69 -4.86 -33.39 -0.17
N VAL A 70 -4.98 -34.16 0.94
CA VAL A 70 -3.94 -34.69 1.86
C VAL A 70 -3.29 -33.70 2.84
N SER A 71 -3.07 -34.02 4.11
CA SER A 71 -3.48 -35.10 5.03
C SER A 71 -2.90 -34.71 6.39
N GLN A 72 -3.62 -35.06 7.45
CA GLN A 72 -3.21 -34.97 8.86
C GLN A 72 -1.80 -35.51 9.13
N LYS A 73 -1.10 -34.81 10.03
CA LYS A 73 -0.26 -35.45 11.05
C LYS A 73 -0.28 -34.58 12.31
N GLU A 74 -0.91 -35.11 13.36
CA GLU A 74 -0.73 -34.63 14.73
C GLU A 74 0.70 -34.96 15.21
N VAL A 75 1.24 -34.09 16.09
CA VAL A 75 1.85 -34.44 17.39
C VAL A 75 2.49 -33.19 17.99
N GLY A 76 2.19 -32.92 19.26
CA GLY A 76 3.14 -32.27 20.18
C GLY A 76 2.63 -31.01 20.89
N SER A 77 1.87 -31.19 21.97
CA SER A 77 1.58 -30.15 22.96
C SER A 77 2.86 -29.78 23.72
N SER A 78 3.15 -28.48 23.76
CA SER A 78 3.87 -27.83 24.85
C SER A 78 3.35 -26.41 24.98
N ASP A 79 2.75 -26.10 26.12
CA ASP A 79 2.30 -24.75 26.47
C ASP A 79 3.49 -23.80 26.45
N SER A 80 3.58 -22.97 25.41
CA SER A 80 4.35 -21.74 25.39
C SER A 80 3.35 -20.62 25.16
N GLU A 81 3.40 -19.60 26.00
CA GLU A 81 2.70 -18.34 25.78
C GLU A 81 2.96 -17.89 24.35
N GLU A 82 1.94 -17.92 23.50
CA GLU A 82 2.02 -17.48 22.10
C GLU A 82 2.38 -15.99 22.12
N HIS A 83 3.60 -15.67 21.70
CA HIS A 83 3.96 -14.30 21.43
C HIS A 83 3.23 -13.87 20.14
N GLU A 84 2.20 -13.02 20.27
CA GLU A 84 1.39 -12.46 19.17
C GLU A 84 2.21 -11.73 18.06
N ASP A 85 3.53 -11.61 18.23
CA ASP A 85 4.47 -10.98 17.30
C ASP A 85 5.36 -11.96 16.51
N GLU A 86 5.14 -13.29 16.62
CA GLU A 86 5.84 -14.30 15.82
C GLU A 86 5.43 -14.24 14.33
N GLY A 87 5.95 -13.25 13.60
CA GLY A 87 5.66 -13.08 12.18
C GLY A 87 5.96 -11.69 11.62
N TYR A 88 6.24 -10.73 12.50
CA TYR A 88 6.52 -9.34 12.16
C TYR A 88 7.97 -8.99 12.45
N THR A 89 8.58 -8.16 11.60
CA THR A 89 9.88 -7.56 11.92
C THR A 89 9.71 -6.37 12.84
N ASP A 90 10.77 -5.95 13.54
CA ASP A 90 10.78 -4.69 14.30
C ASP A 90 10.34 -3.49 13.45
N SER A 91 10.71 -3.48 12.16
CA SER A 91 10.28 -2.43 11.24
C SER A 91 8.79 -2.50 10.89
N ALA A 92 8.18 -3.68 10.87
CA ALA A 92 6.73 -3.80 10.72
C ALA A 92 6.01 -3.33 11.98
N LEU A 93 6.45 -3.76 13.16
CA LEU A 93 5.85 -3.35 14.44
C LEU A 93 5.95 -1.84 14.68
N ALA A 94 7.05 -1.21 14.25
CA ALA A 94 7.19 0.24 14.29
C ALA A 94 6.19 1.00 13.39
N ASP A 95 5.67 0.35 12.34
CA ASP A 95 4.67 0.91 11.42
C ASP A 95 3.23 0.64 11.90
N GLU A 96 3.02 -0.07 13.03
CA GLU A 96 1.67 -0.42 13.50
C GLU A 96 0.86 0.81 13.94
N ILE A 97 -0.39 0.86 13.50
CA ILE A 97 -1.32 1.94 13.83
C ILE A 97 -2.09 1.57 15.09
N THR A 98 -1.50 1.91 16.24
CA THR A 98 -2.10 1.72 17.58
C THR A 98 -3.06 2.84 18.00
N ALA A 99 -3.19 3.89 17.18
CA ALA A 99 -4.18 4.95 17.38
C ALA A 99 -4.58 5.58 16.04
N LEU A 100 -5.88 5.60 15.76
CA LEU A 100 -6.43 6.21 14.54
C LEU A 100 -7.54 7.22 14.93
N PRO A 101 -7.37 8.53 14.66
CA PRO A 101 -8.37 9.53 15.01
C PRO A 101 -9.76 9.21 14.43
N GLY A 102 -10.78 9.14 15.29
CA GLY A 102 -12.16 8.84 14.89
C GLY A 102 -12.54 7.36 14.92
N ILE A 103 -11.59 6.46 15.18
CA ILE A 103 -11.84 5.02 15.37
C ILE A 103 -11.25 4.57 16.71
N ASN A 104 -12.00 3.76 17.46
CA ASN A 104 -11.43 3.02 18.57
C ASN A 104 -10.76 1.75 18.02
N VAL A 105 -9.44 1.74 17.91
CA VAL A 105 -8.70 0.61 17.32
C VAL A 105 -8.86 -0.68 18.12
N ASP A 106 -9.11 -0.59 19.43
CA ASP A 106 -9.33 -1.75 20.31
C ASP A 106 -10.63 -2.50 20.00
N THR A 107 -11.50 -1.91 19.15
CA THR A 107 -12.75 -2.54 18.70
C THR A 107 -12.63 -3.22 17.34
N LEU A 108 -11.47 -3.11 16.68
CA LEU A 108 -11.20 -3.75 15.39
C LEU A 108 -10.67 -5.17 15.63
N ASP A 109 -11.03 -6.09 14.75
CA ASP A 109 -10.61 -7.49 14.75
C ASP A 109 -9.43 -7.77 13.80
N PHE A 110 -8.70 -6.73 13.38
CA PHE A 110 -7.57 -6.82 12.46
C PHE A 110 -6.48 -5.80 12.81
N ARG A 111 -5.22 -6.14 12.57
CA ARG A 111 -4.10 -5.19 12.68
C ARG A 111 -3.98 -4.36 11.41
N GLN A 112 -3.36 -3.19 11.57
CA GLN A 112 -3.11 -2.27 10.47
C GLN A 112 -1.78 -1.55 10.65
N PHE A 113 -1.11 -1.31 9.53
CA PHE A 113 0.25 -0.80 9.48
C PHE A 113 0.34 0.30 8.43
N SER A 114 1.10 1.34 8.69
CA SER A 114 1.31 2.44 7.75
C SER A 114 2.73 2.96 7.86
N GLY A 115 3.39 3.07 6.72
CA GLY A 115 4.79 3.44 6.67
C GLY A 115 5.32 3.48 5.24
N TYR A 116 6.58 3.10 5.09
CA TYR A 116 7.31 3.18 3.83
C TYR A 116 7.92 1.84 3.42
N LEU A 117 7.81 1.55 2.13
CA LEU A 117 8.44 0.42 1.45
C LEU A 117 9.57 0.94 0.56
N ASP A 118 10.73 0.31 0.63
CA ASP A 118 11.87 0.69 -0.17
C ASP A 118 11.64 0.30 -1.64
N ALA A 119 11.87 1.25 -2.53
CA ALA A 119 11.87 1.06 -3.98
C ALA A 119 13.30 1.24 -4.52
N ASN A 120 13.46 1.56 -5.81
CA ASN A 120 14.79 1.74 -6.40
C ASN A 120 15.34 3.15 -6.14
N GLU A 121 16.67 3.30 -6.23
CA GLU A 121 17.36 4.61 -6.22
C GLU A 121 17.03 5.48 -5.00
N GLY A 122 16.86 4.85 -3.83
CA GLY A 122 16.56 5.56 -2.57
C GLY A 122 15.14 6.13 -2.49
N ARG A 123 14.26 5.78 -3.43
CA ARG A 123 12.83 6.11 -3.38
C ARG A 123 12.13 5.23 -2.37
N GLN A 124 11.09 5.75 -1.74
CA GLN A 124 10.23 4.96 -0.85
C GLN A 124 8.75 5.23 -1.17
N LEU A 125 7.98 4.15 -1.27
CA LEU A 125 6.55 4.21 -1.54
C LEU A 125 5.79 4.08 -0.21
N PHE A 126 4.88 5.02 0.03
CA PHE A 126 3.99 4.96 1.16
C PHE A 126 2.99 3.81 0.99
N TYR A 127 2.75 3.08 2.07
CA TYR A 127 1.75 2.04 2.12
C TYR A 127 0.86 2.17 3.35
N TRP A 128 -0.38 1.71 3.23
CA TRP A 128 -1.25 1.37 4.36
C TRP A 128 -1.73 -0.05 4.18
N PHE A 129 -1.31 -0.94 5.07
CA PHE A 129 -1.66 -2.34 5.12
C PHE A 129 -2.74 -2.60 6.17
N VAL A 130 -3.76 -3.38 5.81
CA VAL A 130 -4.79 -3.86 6.73
C VAL A 130 -4.91 -5.37 6.57
N GLU A 131 -4.83 -6.07 7.70
CA GLU A 131 -4.95 -7.53 7.72
C GLU A 131 -6.37 -7.99 7.38
N SER A 132 -6.46 -9.28 7.01
CA SER A 132 -7.76 -9.93 6.88
C SER A 132 -8.48 -9.99 8.23
N GLN A 133 -9.78 -9.71 8.23
CA GLN A 133 -10.67 -9.87 9.40
C GLN A 133 -11.06 -11.34 9.63
N ASN A 134 -10.79 -12.23 8.66
CA ASN A 134 -11.19 -13.64 8.72
C ASN A 134 -10.06 -14.55 9.21
N ASP A 135 -9.01 -14.71 8.42
CA ASP A 135 -7.85 -15.53 8.77
C ASP A 135 -6.59 -14.92 8.15
N PRO A 136 -5.96 -13.92 8.81
CA PRO A 136 -4.84 -13.19 8.23
C PRO A 136 -3.61 -14.06 7.94
N ASP A 137 -3.46 -15.20 8.60
CA ASP A 137 -2.30 -16.08 8.39
C ASP A 137 -2.48 -17.05 7.22
N ASN A 138 -3.71 -17.21 6.70
CA ASN A 138 -3.98 -18.07 5.53
C ASN A 138 -4.63 -17.33 4.35
N ASP A 139 -5.27 -16.19 4.59
CA ASP A 139 -5.93 -15.41 3.55
C ASP A 139 -4.91 -14.76 2.58
N PRO A 140 -5.26 -14.62 1.28
CA PRO A 140 -4.31 -14.17 0.27
C PRO A 140 -3.92 -12.69 0.43
N LEU A 141 -2.79 -12.33 -0.18
CA LEU A 141 -2.33 -10.95 -0.28
C LEU A 141 -2.91 -10.26 -1.53
N LEU A 142 -3.36 -9.03 -1.34
CA LEU A 142 -3.82 -8.15 -2.40
C LEU A 142 -3.09 -6.80 -2.31
N MET A 143 -2.39 -6.42 -3.38
CA MET A 143 -1.91 -5.05 -3.54
C MET A 143 -3.01 -4.21 -4.20
N TRP A 144 -3.30 -3.01 -3.70
CA TRP A 144 -4.18 -2.04 -4.37
C TRP A 144 -3.48 -0.74 -4.72
N THR A 145 -3.70 -0.24 -5.95
CA THR A 145 -3.35 1.13 -6.34
C THR A 145 -4.47 1.78 -7.15
N ASN A 146 -4.81 3.02 -6.83
CA ASN A 146 -5.63 3.82 -7.75
C ASN A 146 -4.77 4.32 -8.91
N GLY A 147 -5.39 4.56 -10.06
CA GLY A 147 -4.72 5.03 -11.27
C GLY A 147 -5.01 6.49 -11.60
N LYS A 148 -3.97 7.24 -11.94
CA LYS A 148 -4.03 8.40 -12.84
C LYS A 148 -2.67 8.67 -13.40
N GLN A 149 -2.60 9.01 -14.67
CA GLN A 149 -1.37 9.50 -15.27
C GLN A 149 -0.87 10.72 -14.48
N THR A 150 0.30 10.57 -13.88
CA THR A 150 0.98 11.70 -13.23
C THR A 150 1.78 12.43 -14.29
N ASP A 151 1.49 13.71 -14.49
CA ASP A 151 2.45 14.64 -15.07
C ASP A 151 2.66 15.78 -14.07
N LYS A 152 3.70 16.60 -14.25
CA LYS A 152 4.03 17.69 -13.31
C LYS A 152 2.89 18.72 -13.11
N LYS A 153 1.89 18.75 -13.99
CA LYS A 153 0.78 19.71 -14.05
C LYS A 153 -0.58 19.09 -13.68
N LYS A 154 -0.72 17.76 -13.69
CA LYS A 154 -1.98 17.05 -13.40
C LYS A 154 -2.10 16.69 -11.91
N LYS A 155 -3.33 16.77 -11.39
CA LYS A 155 -3.67 16.29 -10.04
C LYS A 155 -3.33 14.82 -9.91
N LYS A 156 -2.46 14.46 -8.97
CA LYS A 156 -2.11 13.07 -8.63
C LYS A 156 -3.33 12.41 -7.96
N HIS A 157 -3.64 11.16 -8.30
CA HIS A 157 -4.57 10.35 -7.51
C HIS A 157 -3.79 9.56 -6.48
N ILE A 158 -4.36 9.43 -5.30
CA ILE A 158 -3.77 8.72 -4.17
C ILE A 158 -4.52 7.41 -3.95
N SER A 159 -3.80 6.35 -3.63
CA SER A 159 -4.39 5.01 -3.42
C SER A 159 -5.19 4.91 -2.14
N LEU A 160 -5.05 5.88 -1.23
CA LEU A 160 -5.91 6.03 -0.05
C LEU A 160 -7.36 6.35 -0.43
N LEU A 161 -7.65 6.73 -1.68
CA LEU A 161 -9.02 6.81 -2.19
C LEU A 161 -9.72 5.46 -2.08
N GLY A 162 -9.07 4.38 -2.54
CA GLY A 162 -9.61 3.02 -2.43
C GLY A 162 -9.83 2.59 -0.98
N LEU A 163 -8.92 2.99 -0.09
CA LEU A 163 -9.00 2.66 1.33
C LEU A 163 -10.18 3.37 2.02
N LEU A 164 -10.36 4.66 1.78
CA LEU A 164 -11.26 5.52 2.56
C LEU A 164 -12.61 5.80 1.88
N SER A 165 -12.78 5.41 0.62
CA SER A 165 -13.93 5.80 -0.20
C SER A 165 -14.40 4.73 -1.20
N GLU A 166 -13.84 3.53 -1.19
CA GLU A 166 -14.29 2.45 -2.07
C GLU A 166 -14.50 1.15 -1.30
N HIS A 167 -13.43 0.46 -0.92
CA HIS A 167 -13.52 -0.92 -0.45
C HIS A 167 -12.57 -1.24 0.72
N GLY A 168 -11.93 -0.23 1.30
CA GLY A 168 -11.18 -0.42 2.54
C GLY A 168 -12.08 -0.53 3.77
N PRO A 169 -11.47 -0.77 4.94
CA PRO A 169 -12.20 -1.03 6.19
C PRO A 169 -12.94 0.17 6.74
N PHE A 170 -12.71 1.37 6.21
CA PHE A 170 -13.28 2.60 6.75
C PHE A 170 -13.94 3.46 5.66
N TRP A 171 -15.09 4.04 6.01
CA TRP A 171 -15.71 5.15 5.31
C TRP A 171 -15.35 6.48 5.97
N VAL A 172 -15.16 7.53 5.18
CA VAL A 172 -15.03 8.91 5.66
C VAL A 172 -16.31 9.68 5.34
N ASP A 173 -16.94 10.27 6.35
CA ASP A 173 -18.08 11.18 6.12
C ASP A 173 -17.65 12.63 5.82
N PRO A 174 -18.58 13.51 5.43
CA PRO A 174 -18.27 14.92 5.19
C PRO A 174 -17.73 15.70 6.41
N ASN A 175 -17.91 15.18 7.62
CA ASN A 175 -17.41 15.76 8.87
C ASN A 175 -16.04 15.19 9.28
N LEU A 176 -15.40 14.42 8.39
CA LEU A 176 -14.10 13.79 8.60
C LEU A 176 -14.12 12.73 9.71
N GLN A 177 -15.28 12.14 9.98
CA GLN A 177 -15.41 11.01 10.89
C GLN A 177 -15.26 9.70 10.12
N LEU A 178 -14.62 8.73 10.77
CA LEU A 178 -14.42 7.40 10.25
C LEU A 178 -15.48 6.44 10.78
N TYR A 179 -15.94 5.53 9.93
CA TYR A 179 -16.89 4.47 10.28
C TYR A 179 -16.47 3.17 9.63
N VAL A 180 -16.73 2.03 10.28
CA VAL A 180 -16.39 0.72 9.73
C VAL A 180 -17.22 0.42 8.47
N ASN A 181 -16.58 -0.15 7.46
CA ASN A 181 -17.21 -0.57 6.22
C ASN A 181 -17.60 -2.06 6.28
N ASP A 182 -18.90 -2.33 6.29
CA ASP A 182 -19.42 -3.71 6.31
C ASP A 182 -19.12 -4.52 5.03
N TYR A 183 -18.74 -3.84 3.95
CA TYR A 183 -18.41 -4.44 2.65
C TYR A 183 -16.91 -4.36 2.31
N ALA A 184 -16.06 -4.13 3.32
CA ALA A 184 -14.62 -4.04 3.14
C ALA A 184 -14.04 -5.31 2.52
N TRP A 185 -13.11 -5.14 1.57
CA TRP A 185 -12.43 -6.28 0.94
C TRP A 185 -11.54 -7.03 1.94
N ASN A 186 -10.99 -6.33 2.95
CA ASN A 186 -10.20 -6.97 3.99
C ASN A 186 -10.99 -7.94 4.88
N LYS A 187 -12.28 -8.16 4.64
CA LYS A 187 -13.01 -9.27 5.24
C LYS A 187 -12.53 -10.65 4.81
N ARG A 188 -11.75 -10.76 3.71
CA ARG A 188 -11.28 -12.04 3.17
C ARG A 188 -9.85 -12.01 2.60
N VAL A 189 -9.17 -10.87 2.66
CA VAL A 189 -7.83 -10.71 2.09
C VAL A 189 -7.00 -9.80 2.97
N ASN A 190 -5.70 -10.06 3.02
CA ASN A 190 -4.71 -9.12 3.52
C ASN A 190 -4.44 -8.09 2.42
N ILE A 191 -4.73 -6.81 2.64
CA ILE A 191 -4.65 -5.78 1.58
C ILE A 191 -3.75 -4.62 1.96
N PHE A 192 -2.76 -4.33 1.11
CA PHE A 192 -1.93 -3.14 1.22
C PHE A 192 -2.17 -2.17 0.07
N TYR A 193 -2.50 -0.94 0.43
CA TYR A 193 -2.74 0.19 -0.46
C TYR A 193 -1.42 0.91 -0.66
N ILE A 194 -0.93 1.00 -1.89
CA ILE A 194 0.37 1.60 -2.20
C ILE A 194 0.21 2.89 -3.01
N GLU A 195 0.83 3.97 -2.57
CA GLU A 195 0.83 5.24 -3.31
C GLU A 195 1.99 5.28 -4.31
N GLN A 196 1.66 5.29 -5.60
CA GLN A 196 2.65 5.23 -6.68
C GLN A 196 2.24 6.08 -7.88
N PRO A 197 3.20 6.53 -8.72
CA PRO A 197 4.65 6.41 -8.53
C PRO A 197 5.16 7.30 -7.39
N TYR A 198 6.46 7.25 -7.12
CA TYR A 198 7.10 8.12 -6.13
C TYR A 198 6.72 9.61 -6.30
N GLY A 199 6.56 10.33 -5.19
CA GLY A 199 6.04 11.69 -5.17
C GLY A 199 4.51 11.81 -5.27
N VAL A 200 3.77 10.71 -5.41
CA VAL A 200 2.31 10.66 -5.21
C VAL A 200 2.01 10.54 -3.71
N GLY A 201 1.03 11.32 -3.23
CA GLY A 201 0.59 11.28 -1.84
C GLY A 201 1.74 11.55 -0.87
N PHE A 202 2.03 10.57 -0.03
CA PHE A 202 3.11 10.57 0.96
C PHE A 202 4.39 9.89 0.48
N SER A 203 4.41 9.26 -0.70
CA SER A 203 5.60 8.61 -1.28
C SER A 203 6.72 9.59 -1.59
N VAL A 204 7.95 9.24 -1.23
CA VAL A 204 9.11 10.13 -1.25
C VAL A 204 10.06 9.80 -2.39
N THR A 205 10.77 10.83 -2.87
CA THR A 205 11.78 10.71 -3.93
C THR A 205 13.17 10.53 -3.31
N GLY A 206 14.07 9.81 -3.98
CA GLY A 206 15.48 9.69 -3.56
C GLY A 206 16.35 10.90 -3.96
N GLY A 207 15.76 11.92 -4.59
CA GLY A 207 16.42 13.11 -5.14
C GLY A 207 15.51 13.93 -6.05
N ASP A 208 16.07 14.88 -6.80
CA ASP A 208 15.33 15.77 -7.71
C ASP A 208 14.89 15.10 -9.04
N ASP A 209 15.31 13.84 -9.27
CA ASP A 209 15.03 13.10 -10.50
C ASP A 209 13.60 12.54 -10.54
N TYR A 210 12.71 13.36 -11.08
CA TYR A 210 11.33 13.01 -11.38
C TYR A 210 11.18 12.47 -12.81
N VAL A 211 11.71 11.27 -13.06
CA VAL A 211 11.55 10.51 -14.30
C VAL A 211 10.34 9.58 -14.19
N ILE A 212 9.17 10.12 -14.51
CA ILE A 212 7.94 9.32 -14.56
C ILE A 212 7.87 8.56 -15.88
N GLY A 213 7.60 7.25 -15.80
CA GLY A 213 7.18 6.43 -16.92
C GLY A 213 6.70 5.08 -16.40
N ASP A 214 5.82 4.41 -17.16
CA ASP A 214 5.18 3.16 -16.74
C ASP A 214 6.20 2.06 -16.37
N ARG A 215 7.34 2.03 -17.08
CA ARG A 215 8.45 1.10 -16.80
C ARG A 215 9.15 1.39 -15.47
N ASN A 216 9.43 2.65 -15.16
CA ASN A 216 10.08 2.99 -13.89
C ASN A 216 9.13 2.75 -12.73
N ALA A 217 7.84 3.09 -12.91
CA ALA A 217 6.81 2.79 -11.93
C ALA A 217 6.69 1.28 -11.67
N SER A 218 6.77 0.44 -12.70
CA SER A 218 6.72 -1.02 -12.52
C SER A 218 7.92 -1.58 -11.77
N LEU A 219 9.12 -1.07 -12.04
CA LEU A 219 10.35 -1.45 -11.32
C LEU A 219 10.28 -1.04 -9.85
N ASP A 220 9.80 0.17 -9.56
CA ASP A 220 9.66 0.66 -8.18
C ASP A 220 8.58 -0.11 -7.41
N MET A 221 7.46 -0.44 -8.04
CA MET A 221 6.41 -1.25 -7.42
C MET A 221 6.88 -2.69 -7.15
N ASP A 222 7.60 -3.35 -8.08
CA ASP A 222 8.16 -4.69 -7.83
C ASP A 222 9.13 -4.66 -6.64
N ALA A 223 10.04 -3.67 -6.59
CA ALA A 223 10.93 -3.47 -5.46
C ALA A 223 10.18 -3.24 -4.15
N ALA A 224 9.13 -2.40 -4.16
CA ALA A 224 8.32 -2.13 -2.98
C ALA A 224 7.54 -3.37 -2.50
N ILE A 225 6.99 -4.20 -3.41
CA ILE A 225 6.34 -5.46 -3.03
C ILE A 225 7.35 -6.41 -2.38
N ARG A 226 8.57 -6.50 -2.91
CA ARG A 226 9.64 -7.30 -2.32
C ARG A 226 10.06 -6.76 -0.95
N SER A 227 10.17 -5.44 -0.81
CA SER A 227 10.42 -4.77 0.46
C SER A 227 9.31 -5.07 1.49
N PHE A 228 8.04 -5.07 1.05
CA PHE A 228 6.91 -5.47 1.89
C PHE A 228 7.07 -6.91 2.40
N LEU A 229 7.41 -7.86 1.53
CA LEU A 229 7.60 -9.27 1.93
C LEU A 229 8.82 -9.47 2.84
N VAL A 230 9.85 -8.61 2.76
CA VAL A 230 10.97 -8.60 3.72
C VAL A 230 10.52 -8.04 5.07
N LYS A 231 9.71 -6.97 5.06
CA LYS A 231 9.20 -6.31 6.26
C LYS A 231 8.17 -7.20 6.99
N PHE A 232 7.35 -7.93 6.26
CA PHE A 232 6.32 -8.82 6.77
C PHE A 232 6.59 -10.27 6.32
N PRO A 233 7.58 -10.95 6.92
CA PRO A 233 8.06 -12.25 6.47
C PRO A 233 6.98 -13.33 6.57
N LYS A 234 5.99 -13.20 7.46
CA LYS A 234 4.88 -14.16 7.55
C LYS A 234 4.13 -14.31 6.23
N TYR A 235 4.05 -13.26 5.40
CA TYR A 235 3.34 -13.33 4.12
C TYR A 235 4.19 -13.79 2.93
N LEU A 236 5.47 -14.17 3.12
CA LEU A 236 6.39 -14.54 2.03
C LEU A 236 5.81 -15.57 1.04
N HIS A 237 5.00 -16.49 1.54
CA HIS A 237 4.43 -17.58 0.75
C HIS A 237 2.95 -17.38 0.39
N HIS A 238 2.33 -16.29 0.84
CA HIS A 238 0.92 -16.04 0.55
C HIS A 238 0.69 -15.85 -0.94
N PRO A 239 -0.41 -16.38 -1.50
CA PRO A 239 -0.81 -16.08 -2.86
C PRO A 239 -1.00 -14.56 -3.02
N LEU A 240 -0.24 -13.92 -3.92
CA LEU A 240 -0.29 -12.48 -4.13
C LEU A 240 -0.97 -12.16 -5.47
N SER A 241 -2.00 -11.31 -5.41
CA SER A 241 -2.59 -10.67 -6.60
C SER A 241 -2.38 -9.15 -6.55
N ILE A 242 -2.30 -8.53 -7.72
CA ILE A 242 -2.22 -7.07 -7.84
C ILE A 242 -3.55 -6.52 -8.33
N SER A 243 -3.97 -5.38 -7.80
CA SER A 243 -5.26 -4.79 -8.15
C SER A 243 -5.22 -3.27 -8.20
N GLY A 244 -6.21 -2.68 -8.86
CA GLY A 244 -6.29 -1.25 -9.00
C GLY A 244 -7.35 -0.79 -9.99
N GLU A 245 -7.48 0.53 -10.10
CA GLU A 245 -8.53 1.17 -10.89
C GLU A 245 -7.96 2.19 -11.90
N SER A 246 -8.71 2.47 -12.98
CA SER A 246 -8.42 3.56 -13.92
C SER A 246 -7.10 3.35 -14.68
N TYR A 247 -6.14 4.28 -14.59
CA TYR A 247 -4.83 4.14 -15.23
C TYR A 247 -4.00 2.98 -14.66
N ALA A 248 -4.44 2.34 -13.57
CA ALA A 248 -3.90 1.05 -13.13
C ALA A 248 -4.01 -0.02 -14.22
N GLY A 249 -4.94 0.12 -15.19
CA GLY A 249 -4.97 -0.73 -16.39
C GLY A 249 -3.69 -0.69 -17.24
N HIS A 250 -2.86 0.35 -17.12
CA HIS A 250 -1.50 0.39 -17.70
C HIS A 250 -0.43 -0.07 -16.70
N TYR A 251 -0.57 0.30 -15.43
CA TYR A 251 0.39 -0.05 -14.39
C TYR A 251 0.45 -1.55 -14.11
N LEU A 252 -0.70 -2.22 -13.95
CA LEU A 252 -0.75 -3.60 -13.49
C LEU A 252 -0.24 -4.61 -14.54
N PRO A 253 -0.54 -4.50 -15.85
CA PRO A 253 0.06 -5.42 -16.82
C PRO A 253 1.59 -5.26 -16.91
N THR A 254 2.09 -4.02 -16.85
CA THR A 254 3.53 -3.74 -16.86
C THR A 254 4.21 -4.27 -15.60
N LEU A 255 3.56 -4.12 -14.44
CA LEU A 255 4.00 -4.68 -13.16
C LEU A 255 3.98 -6.22 -13.17
N ALA A 256 2.91 -6.84 -13.66
CA ALA A 256 2.81 -8.30 -13.75
C ALA A 256 3.96 -8.89 -14.58
N LEU A 257 4.26 -8.28 -15.73
CA LEU A 257 5.41 -8.68 -16.54
C LEU A 257 6.72 -8.52 -15.76
N THR A 258 6.90 -7.38 -15.08
CA THR A 258 8.11 -7.10 -14.27
C THR A 258 8.29 -8.15 -13.16
N ILE A 259 7.23 -8.49 -12.44
CA ILE A 259 7.26 -9.50 -11.37
C ILE A 259 7.66 -10.87 -11.92
N LEU A 260 7.06 -11.29 -13.04
CA LEU A 260 7.37 -12.58 -13.66
C LEU A 260 8.82 -12.64 -14.13
N THR A 261 9.30 -11.62 -14.85
CA THR A 261 10.69 -11.53 -15.31
C THR A 261 11.67 -11.53 -14.13
N ASN A 262 11.46 -10.70 -13.12
CA ASN A 262 12.36 -10.63 -11.98
C ASN A 262 12.34 -11.93 -11.14
N ASN A 263 11.19 -12.61 -11.06
CA ASN A 263 11.12 -13.93 -10.43
C ASN A 263 11.93 -14.98 -11.20
N ASP A 264 11.88 -14.98 -12.54
CA ASP A 264 12.66 -15.89 -13.40
C ASP A 264 14.16 -15.57 -13.36
N ASP A 265 14.51 -14.28 -13.24
CA ASP A 265 15.88 -13.80 -13.07
C ASP A 265 16.45 -14.04 -11.65
N GLY A 266 15.65 -14.62 -10.74
CA GLY A 266 16.11 -15.04 -9.41
C GLY A 266 16.15 -13.93 -8.35
N TYR A 267 15.39 -12.84 -8.54
CA TYR A 267 15.27 -11.80 -7.53
C TYR A 267 14.56 -12.35 -6.27
N ASN A 268 14.99 -11.88 -5.10
CA ASN A 268 14.47 -12.32 -3.79
C ASN A 268 13.88 -11.15 -2.98
N PRO A 269 12.85 -11.40 -2.14
CA PRO A 269 12.10 -12.66 -2.03
C PRO A 269 11.27 -12.93 -3.30
N ARG A 270 11.13 -14.20 -3.68
CA ARG A 270 10.31 -14.59 -4.84
C ARG A 270 8.83 -14.35 -4.54
N ILE A 271 8.15 -13.58 -5.40
CA ILE A 271 6.74 -13.26 -5.23
C ILE A 271 5.88 -14.46 -5.68
N ASN A 272 4.99 -14.97 -4.82
CA ASN A 272 4.01 -16.02 -5.17
C ASN A 272 2.81 -15.44 -5.95
N PHE A 273 3.11 -14.89 -7.13
CA PHE A 273 2.15 -14.17 -7.97
C PHE A 273 1.07 -15.09 -8.54
N LYS A 274 -0.21 -14.68 -8.44
CA LYS A 274 -1.37 -15.46 -8.94
C LYS A 274 -2.19 -14.75 -10.01
N GLY A 275 -2.22 -13.42 -10.03
CA GLY A 275 -3.03 -12.72 -11.00
C GLY A 275 -3.16 -11.22 -10.76
N LEU A 276 -3.98 -10.59 -11.61
CA LEU A 276 -4.30 -9.18 -11.53
C LEU A 276 -5.80 -8.91 -11.68
N LEU A 277 -6.30 -7.89 -10.99
CA LEU A 277 -7.69 -7.43 -11.01
C LEU A 277 -7.72 -5.94 -11.38
N VAL A 278 -8.40 -5.56 -12.46
CA VAL A 278 -8.49 -4.15 -12.87
C VAL A 278 -9.94 -3.69 -12.85
N GLY A 279 -10.24 -2.71 -11.99
CA GLY A 279 -11.51 -1.99 -11.99
C GLY A 279 -11.50 -0.85 -13.02
N MET A 280 -12.60 -0.69 -13.76
CA MET A 280 -12.85 0.42 -14.69
C MET A 280 -11.66 0.76 -15.62
N PHE A 281 -11.50 -0.05 -16.67
CA PHE A 281 -10.29 -0.09 -17.50
C PHE A 281 -10.18 1.09 -18.47
N CYS A 282 -9.03 1.79 -18.49
CA CYS A 282 -8.64 2.68 -19.59
C CYS A 282 -7.55 1.96 -20.43
N VAL A 283 -7.94 1.24 -21.51
CA VAL A 283 -7.00 0.48 -22.37
C VAL A 283 -6.40 1.39 -23.45
N TYR A 284 -7.14 2.44 -23.81
CA TYR A 284 -6.84 3.32 -24.93
C TYR A 284 -6.85 4.78 -24.48
N ALA A 285 -5.67 5.30 -24.17
CA ALA A 285 -5.42 6.73 -24.33
C ALA A 285 -4.78 6.91 -25.71
N TYR A 286 -5.53 7.45 -26.68
CA TYR A 286 -4.89 8.02 -27.87
C TYR A 286 -3.92 9.10 -27.39
N ILE A 287 -2.63 8.90 -27.68
CA ILE A 287 -1.56 9.89 -27.51
C ILE A 287 -1.55 10.80 -28.72
#